data_AF-A0A2Z2MF44-F1
#
_entry.id   AF-A0A2Z2MF44-F1
#
_cell.length_a   1.000
_cell.length_b   1.000
_cell.length_c   1.000
_cell.angle_alpha   90.00
_cell.angle_beta   90.00
_cell.angle_gamma   90.00
#
_symmetry.space_group_name_H-M   'P 1'
#
loop_
_entity.id
_entity.type
_entity.pdbx_description
1 polymer ?
#
loop_
_entity_poly.entity_id
_entity_poly.type
_entity_poly.pdbx_seq_one_letter_code
_entity_poly.pdbx_strand_id
1 'polypeptide(L)'
;MNTKTVSDGPGFSISWAVNPFEPLYRIWPDVAKIEGEKAIPHLVGNLRISAGRIVSFEVRAVAHERPTELVFADGNEVLFILPVRAGDGVEGAYLRIVEALRGAV
;
A
#
# COMPACT_ATOMS: atom_id res chain seq x y z
N MET A 1 31.16 -2.27 -24.68
CA MET A 1 29.77 -1.85 -24.98
C MET A 1 29.25 -1.14 -23.74
N ASN A 2 29.05 0.17 -23.83
CA ASN A 2 28.49 0.99 -22.76
C ASN A 2 26.96 0.82 -22.78
N THR A 3 26.38 0.18 -21.77
CA THR A 3 24.93 0.21 -21.57
C THR A 3 24.56 1.48 -20.81
N LYS A 4 23.85 2.33 -21.54
CA LYS A 4 23.34 3.64 -21.18
C LYS A 4 22.43 3.58 -19.95
N THR A 5 22.54 4.62 -19.14
CA THR A 5 21.61 5.07 -18.12
C THR A 5 20.18 5.04 -18.66
N VAL A 6 19.30 4.28 -18.00
CA VAL A 6 17.85 4.42 -18.18
C VAL A 6 17.44 5.57 -17.28
N SER A 7 17.06 6.67 -17.93
CA SER A 7 16.43 7.82 -17.32
C SER A 7 15.06 7.42 -16.78
N ASP A 8 14.97 7.17 -15.48
CA ASP A 8 13.68 7.24 -14.79
C ASP A 8 13.35 8.72 -14.60
N GLY A 9 12.12 9.10 -14.95
CA GLY A 9 11.62 10.49 -15.00
C GLY A 9 11.71 11.24 -13.66
N PRO A 10 11.10 12.44 -13.55
CA PRO A 10 11.15 13.20 -12.31
C PRO A 10 10.60 12.33 -11.18
N GLY A 11 11.48 11.88 -10.30
CA GLY A 11 11.16 10.90 -9.27
C GLY A 11 10.07 11.46 -8.37
N PHE A 12 8.85 10.96 -8.53
CA PHE A 12 7.77 11.18 -7.57
C PHE A 12 8.21 10.58 -6.24
N SER A 13 8.71 11.44 -5.34
CA SER A 13 9.01 11.04 -3.98
C SER A 13 7.71 11.06 -3.19
N ILE A 14 7.17 9.87 -2.93
CA ILE A 14 6.04 9.73 -2.01
C ILE A 14 6.54 10.14 -0.62
N SER A 15 6.11 11.31 -0.16
CA SER A 15 6.47 11.83 1.16
C SER A 15 5.29 11.67 2.12
N TRP A 16 5.57 11.12 3.30
CA TRP A 16 4.57 10.95 4.35
C TRP A 16 4.64 12.12 5.32
N ALA A 17 3.48 12.68 5.69
CA ALA A 17 3.33 13.61 6.80
C ALA A 17 2.80 12.91 8.07
N VAL A 18 2.30 11.68 7.93
CA VAL A 18 1.87 10.78 9.00
C VAL A 18 2.79 9.56 9.06
N ASN A 19 2.84 8.84 10.19
CA ASN A 19 3.59 7.59 10.27
C ASN A 19 2.81 6.45 9.61
N PRO A 20 3.26 5.88 8.47
CA PRO A 20 2.54 4.80 7.80
C PRO A 20 2.55 3.48 8.58
N PHE A 21 3.55 3.28 9.44
CA PHE A 21 3.74 2.02 10.16
C PHE A 21 2.75 1.84 11.30
N GLU A 22 2.32 2.92 11.95
CA GLU A 22 1.40 2.86 13.09
C GLU A 22 0.07 2.15 12.76
N PRO A 23 -0.68 2.55 11.71
CA PRO A 23 -1.91 1.85 11.37
C PRO A 23 -1.64 0.43 10.82
N LEU A 24 -0.51 0.18 10.14
CA LEU A 24 -0.15 -1.16 9.67
C LEU A 24 0.15 -2.13 10.83
N TYR A 25 0.89 -1.70 11.85
CA TYR A 25 1.11 -2.50 13.06
C TYR A 25 -0.19 -2.81 13.77
N ARG A 26 -1.13 -1.85 13.80
CA ARG A 26 -2.43 -2.01 14.44
C ARG A 26 -3.26 -3.13 13.79
N ILE A 27 -3.22 -3.26 12.47
CA ILE A 27 -4.02 -4.24 11.72
C ILE A 27 -3.30 -5.57 11.48
N TRP A 28 -2.01 -5.67 11.77
CA TRP A 28 -1.23 -6.86 11.45
C TRP A 28 -1.72 -8.15 12.13
N PRO A 29 -2.22 -8.13 13.39
CA PRO A 29 -2.85 -9.31 14.00
C PRO A 29 -4.02 -9.86 13.17
N ASP A 30 -4.81 -8.99 12.54
CA ASP A 30 -5.93 -9.41 11.70
C ASP A 30 -5.43 -10.03 10.39
N VAL A 31 -4.38 -9.47 9.78
CA VAL A 31 -3.72 -10.06 8.59
C VAL A 31 -3.27 -11.50 8.88
N ALA A 32 -2.58 -11.70 10.00
CA ALA A 32 -2.09 -13.01 10.40
C ALA A 32 -3.25 -13.99 10.69
N LYS A 33 -4.32 -13.52 11.33
CA LYS A 33 -5.51 -14.33 11.59
C LYS A 33 -6.19 -14.79 10.30
N ILE A 34 -6.41 -13.87 9.36
CA ILE A 34 -7.08 -14.15 8.08
C ILE A 34 -6.33 -15.23 7.29
N GLU A 35 -5.00 -15.12 7.22
CA GLU A 35 -4.18 -16.12 6.52
C GLU A 35 -4.25 -17.50 7.20
N GLY A 36 -4.27 -17.53 8.53
CA GLY A 36 -4.46 -18.77 9.32
C GLY A 36 -5.82 -19.43 9.08
N GLU A 37 -6.85 -18.66 8.76
CA GLU A 37 -8.20 -19.12 8.40
C GLU A 37 -8.31 -19.60 6.93
N LYS A 38 -7.17 -19.69 6.21
CA LYS A 38 -7.08 -20.10 4.79
C LYS A 38 -7.77 -19.15 3.81
N ALA A 39 -7.98 -17.89 4.18
CA ALA A 39 -8.39 -16.83 3.29
C ALA A 39 -7.19 -15.97 2.88
N ILE A 40 -7.33 -15.18 1.81
CA ILE A 40 -6.26 -14.29 1.35
C ILE A 40 -6.45 -12.94 2.03
N PRO A 41 -5.50 -12.48 2.88
CA PRO A 41 -5.61 -11.18 3.50
C PRO A 41 -5.39 -10.08 2.46
N HIS A 42 -6.26 -9.08 2.51
CA HIS A 42 -6.15 -7.88 1.70
C HIS A 42 -6.10 -6.66 2.60
N LEU A 43 -5.25 -5.71 2.22
CA LEU A 43 -5.28 -4.36 2.77
C LEU A 43 -6.27 -3.54 1.98
N VAL A 44 -7.29 -3.04 2.66
CA VAL A 44 -8.20 -2.03 2.11
C VAL A 44 -7.87 -0.72 2.79
N GLY A 45 -7.48 0.29 2.02
CA GLY A 45 -7.07 1.57 2.57
C GLY A 45 -7.48 2.78 1.74
N ASN A 46 -7.41 3.92 2.42
CA ASN A 46 -7.60 5.25 1.84
C ASN A 46 -6.40 6.12 2.27
N LEU A 47 -5.89 6.89 1.31
CA LEU A 47 -4.85 7.88 1.49
C LEU A 47 -5.36 9.24 1.06
N ARG A 48 -5.07 10.29 1.83
CA ARG A 48 -5.31 11.68 1.42
C ARG A 48 -3.99 12.38 1.14
N ILE A 49 -3.91 13.05 0.00
CA ILE A 49 -2.76 13.81 -0.47
C ILE A 49 -3.04 15.30 -0.29
N SER A 50 -2.05 16.05 0.20
CA SER A 50 -2.08 17.50 0.24
C SER A 50 -0.67 18.05 0.08
N ALA A 51 -0.49 19.06 -0.77
CA ALA A 51 0.81 19.66 -1.08
C ALA A 51 1.91 18.62 -1.41
N GLY A 52 1.55 17.57 -2.17
CA GLY A 52 2.48 16.50 -2.58
C GLY A 52 2.87 15.52 -1.47
N ARG A 53 2.17 15.52 -0.32
CA ARG A 53 2.43 14.62 0.81
C ARG A 53 1.19 13.84 1.19
N ILE A 54 1.37 12.61 1.67
CA ILE A 54 0.29 11.83 2.27
C ILE A 54 0.06 12.37 3.69
N VAL A 55 -1.11 12.99 3.90
CA VAL A 55 -1.50 13.64 5.15
C VAL A 55 -2.51 12.83 5.97
N SER A 56 -3.10 11.80 5.38
CA SER A 56 -3.95 10.84 6.07
C SER A 56 -3.73 9.45 5.50
N PHE A 57 -3.79 8.43 6.36
CA PHE A 57 -3.69 7.05 5.99
C PHE A 57 -4.55 6.17 6.90
N GLU A 58 -5.56 5.54 6.31
CA GLU A 58 -6.41 4.56 6.95
C GLU A 58 -6.29 3.24 6.21
N VAL A 59 -6.20 2.15 6.97
CA VAL A 59 -6.08 0.80 6.41
C VAL A 59 -6.74 -0.20 7.34
N ARG A 60 -7.31 -1.25 6.76
CA ARG A 60 -7.87 -2.41 7.46
C ARG A 60 -7.52 -3.69 6.72
N ALA A 61 -7.46 -4.79 7.45
CA ALA A 61 -7.35 -6.11 6.87
C ALA A 61 -8.74 -6.70 6.59
N VAL A 62 -8.93 -7.31 5.43
CA VAL A 62 -10.15 -8.03 5.07
C VAL A 62 -9.82 -9.37 4.42
N ALA A 63 -10.69 -10.36 4.61
CA ALA A 63 -10.56 -11.68 4.01
C ALA A 63 -11.23 -11.71 2.63
N HIS A 64 -10.50 -12.13 1.60
CA HIS A 64 -11.08 -12.42 0.28
C HIS A 64 -10.78 -13.87 -0.13
N GLU A 65 -11.66 -14.43 -0.96
CA GLU A 65 -11.50 -15.77 -1.54
C GLU A 65 -10.47 -15.82 -2.67
N ARG A 66 -10.19 -14.67 -3.31
CA ARG A 66 -9.32 -14.57 -4.49
C ARG A 66 -8.41 -13.34 -4.38
N PRO A 67 -7.19 -13.39 -4.94
CA PRO A 67 -6.34 -12.21 -5.03
C PRO A 67 -7.07 -11.12 -5.83
N THR A 68 -7.27 -9.96 -5.21
CA THR A 68 -7.95 -8.80 -5.79
C THR A 68 -7.05 -7.59 -5.62
N GLU A 69 -6.67 -6.97 -6.72
CA GLU A 69 -5.87 -5.76 -6.71
C GLU A 69 -6.64 -4.63 -7.38
N LEU A 70 -6.75 -3.50 -6.68
CA LEU A 70 -7.39 -2.30 -7.19
C LEU A 70 -6.71 -1.08 -6.58
N VAL A 71 -6.39 -0.10 -7.41
CA VAL A 71 -5.94 1.23 -6.98
C VAL A 71 -6.75 2.23 -7.78
N PHE A 72 -7.37 3.18 -7.09
CA PHE A 72 -8.21 4.21 -7.70
C PHE A 72 -7.85 5.56 -7.09
N ALA A 73 -7.54 6.54 -7.94
CA ALA A 73 -7.23 7.89 -7.53
C ALA A 73 -8.33 8.84 -8.02
N ASP A 74 -8.83 9.70 -7.13
CA ASP A 74 -9.78 10.76 -7.44
C ASP A 74 -9.39 12.04 -6.70
N GLY A 75 -9.01 13.07 -7.47
CA GLY A 75 -8.52 14.33 -6.94
C GLY A 75 -7.32 14.14 -6.02
N ASN A 76 -7.55 14.29 -4.71
CA ASN A 76 -6.52 14.19 -3.68
C ASN A 76 -6.69 12.97 -2.77
N GLU A 77 -7.54 12.00 -3.16
CA GLU A 77 -7.72 10.75 -2.43
C GLU A 77 -7.28 9.56 -3.29
N VAL A 78 -6.68 8.57 -2.65
CA VAL A 78 -6.34 7.28 -3.27
C VAL A 78 -6.94 6.15 -2.44
N LEU A 79 -7.73 5.32 -3.09
CA LEU A 79 -8.32 4.11 -2.54
C LEU A 79 -7.57 2.90 -3.08
N PHE A 80 -7.29 1.92 -2.22
CA PHE A 80 -6.63 0.69 -2.65
C PHE A 80 -7.20 -0.56 -1.99
N ILE A 81 -7.08 -1.67 -2.72
CA ILE A 81 -7.26 -3.04 -2.26
C ILE A 81 -6.04 -3.81 -2.74
N LEU A 82 -5.22 -4.31 -1.83
CA LEU A 82 -3.97 -5.00 -2.17
C LEU A 82 -3.90 -6.36 -1.46
N PRO A 83 -3.66 -7.48 -2.16
CA PRO A 83 -3.38 -8.75 -1.49
C PRO A 83 -2.03 -8.65 -0.78
N VAL A 84 -1.93 -9.24 0.42
CA VAL A 84 -0.70 -9.31 1.21
C VAL A 84 -0.47 -10.72 1.74
N ARG A 85 0.71 -10.95 2.33
CA ARG A 85 1.02 -12.17 3.10
C ARG A 85 1.53 -11.76 4.47
N ALA A 86 1.13 -12.46 5.53
CA ALA A 86 1.58 -12.15 6.88
C ALA A 86 3.10 -12.35 7.02
N GLY A 87 3.66 -13.30 6.27
CA GLY A 87 5.11 -13.59 6.23
C GLY A 87 5.98 -12.45 5.72
N ASP A 88 5.43 -11.53 4.92
CA ASP A 88 6.17 -10.38 4.40
C ASP A 88 6.33 -9.27 5.46
N GLY A 89 5.56 -9.35 6.55
CA GLY A 89 5.57 -8.37 7.62
C GLY A 89 5.05 -6.98 7.21
N VAL A 90 4.96 -6.11 8.20
CA VAL A 90 4.48 -4.73 8.01
C VAL A 90 5.30 -3.97 6.96
N GLU A 91 6.60 -4.23 6.87
CA GLU A 91 7.48 -3.61 5.88
C GLU A 91 7.13 -4.04 4.45
N GLY A 92 6.87 -5.32 4.22
CA GLY A 92 6.45 -5.81 2.90
C GLY A 92 5.12 -5.20 2.46
N ALA A 93 4.16 -5.06 3.38
CA ALA A 93 2.92 -4.34 3.12
C ALA A 93 3.14 -2.86 2.77
N TYR A 94 4.01 -2.17 3.53
CA TYR A 94 4.35 -0.77 3.25
C TYR A 94 4.94 -0.61 1.84
N LEU A 95 5.91 -1.47 1.47
CA LEU A 95 6.51 -1.44 0.14
C LEU A 95 5.47 -1.68 -0.96
N ARG A 96 4.55 -2.63 -0.77
CA ARG A 96 3.48 -2.91 -1.73
C ARG A 96 2.53 -1.72 -1.90
N ILE A 97 2.21 -0.98 -0.84
CA ILE A 97 1.43 0.26 -0.92
C ILE A 97 2.21 1.34 -1.71
N VAL A 98 3.51 1.51 -1.43
CA VAL A 98 4.34 2.48 -2.15
C VAL A 98 4.44 2.15 -3.64
N GLU A 99 4.59 0.88 -4.00
CA GLU A 99 4.59 0.41 -5.38
C GLU A 99 3.24 0.68 -6.07
N ALA A 100 2.13 0.34 -5.40
CA ALA A 100 0.78 0.58 -5.89
C ALA A 100 0.53 2.08 -6.17
N LEU A 101 1.05 2.95 -5.32
CA LEU A 101 0.91 4.40 -5.49
C LEU A 101 1.72 4.93 -6.67
N ARG A 102 2.95 4.42 -6.90
CA ARG A 102 3.77 4.86 -8.05
C ARG A 102 3.09 4.63 -9.41
N GLY A 103 2.17 3.68 -9.51
CA GLY A 103 1.39 3.43 -10.72
C GLY A 103 0.11 4.27 -10.86
N ALA A 104 -0.32 4.94 -9.79
CA ALA A 104 -1.63 5.57 -9.69
C ALA A 104 -1.59 7.11 -9.57
N VAL A 105 -0.47 7.69 -9.12
CA VAL A 105 -0.25 9.14 -9.04
C VAL A 105 0.79 9.66 -10.01
#